data_AF-A0A9E5BBM9-F1
#
_entry.id   AF-A0A9E5BBM9-F1
#
_cell.length_a   1.000
_cell.length_b   1.000
_cell.length_c   1.000
_cell.angle_alpha   90.00
_cell.angle_beta   90.00
_cell.angle_gamma   90.00
#
_symmetry.space_group_name_H-M   'P 1'
#
loop_
_entity.id
_entity.type
_entity.pdbx_description
1 polymer ?
#
loop_
_entity_poly.entity_id
_entity_poly.type
_entity_poly.pdbx_seq_one_letter_code
_entity_poly.pdbx_strand_id
1 'polypeptide(L)'
;MRVRELVALDVASANEIARLVRLEWDAGNAVIVLDDRLPQAGKARLIETLGVHTIVTTFGRTRSGLHSPPMDEDDAVVIATSGTSGEPKGVVHTHNTLRAASLATSAALRAGAEAHWLACLPLSHVGGFGVLTRAWHTGARLTIHDGFDSAAVNSSDATHVSLVPTALARIDSTRFTRILLGARADGHVALSQRESGLPRRHRRLVAHQRCRTHRIGTAARRRTPWRDDHHGWRKRLARCRRARPRSTPTRR
;
A
#
# COMPACT_ATOMS: atom_id res chain seq x y z
N MET A 1 10.57 -16.12 20.82
CA MET A 1 9.72 -15.24 19.99
C MET A 1 10.64 -14.54 19.00
N ARG A 2 10.48 -14.72 17.68
CA ARG A 2 11.35 -14.01 16.71
C ARG A 2 11.03 -12.52 16.80
N VAL A 3 12.07 -11.69 16.84
CA VAL A 3 11.92 -10.23 16.76
C VAL A 3 11.47 -9.90 15.34
N ARG A 4 10.35 -9.19 15.21
CA ARG A 4 9.84 -8.69 13.93
C ARG A 4 10.52 -7.36 13.63
N GLU A 5 11.03 -7.23 12.42
CA GLU A 5 11.78 -6.04 12.01
C GLU A 5 11.10 -5.35 10.84
N LEU A 6 11.40 -4.06 10.70
CA LEU A 6 11.19 -3.34 9.45
C LEU A 6 12.42 -3.56 8.56
N VAL A 7 12.21 -4.17 7.40
CA VAL A 7 13.27 -4.51 6.44
C VAL A 7 13.20 -3.56 5.24
N ALA A 8 14.28 -2.81 4.96
CA ALA A 8 14.38 -2.04 3.73
C ALA A 8 14.79 -2.92 2.56
N LEU A 9 14.07 -2.78 1.44
CA LEU A 9 14.40 -3.39 0.16
C LEU A 9 14.97 -2.29 -0.75
N ASP A 10 16.26 -2.37 -1.03
CA ASP A 10 17.01 -1.44 -1.89
C ASP A 10 17.57 -2.21 -3.10
N VAL A 11 16.65 -2.57 -4.00
CA VAL A 11 16.96 -3.28 -5.24
C VAL A 11 16.22 -2.61 -6.39
N ALA A 12 16.84 -2.52 -7.56
CA ALA A 12 16.27 -1.82 -8.71
C ALA A 12 15.17 -2.62 -9.42
N SER A 13 15.25 -3.96 -9.41
CA SER A 13 14.28 -4.80 -10.13
C SER A 13 12.97 -4.92 -9.37
N ALA A 14 11.86 -4.53 -10.00
CA ALA A 14 10.52 -4.61 -9.44
C ALA A 14 10.05 -6.06 -9.25
N ASN A 15 10.48 -6.99 -10.10
CA ASN A 15 10.23 -8.42 -9.90
C ASN A 15 10.95 -8.94 -8.66
N GLU A 16 12.20 -8.52 -8.44
CA GLU A 16 12.95 -8.91 -7.26
C GLU A 16 12.37 -8.28 -5.99
N ILE A 17 11.92 -7.02 -6.04
CA ILE A 17 11.15 -6.41 -4.94
C ILE A 17 9.94 -7.28 -4.61
N ALA A 18 9.11 -7.64 -5.60
CA ALA A 18 7.90 -8.43 -5.36
C ALA A 18 8.20 -9.80 -4.73
N ARG A 19 9.29 -10.45 -5.15
CA ARG A 19 9.79 -11.69 -4.55
C ARG A 19 10.21 -11.49 -3.10
N LEU A 20 11.04 -10.49 -2.83
CA LEU A 20 11.56 -10.18 -1.49
C LEU A 20 10.46 -9.76 -0.53
N VAL A 21 9.45 -9.02 -0.99
CA VAL A 21 8.26 -8.68 -0.19
C VAL A 21 7.60 -9.96 0.35
N ARG A 22 7.36 -10.96 -0.51
CA ARG A 22 6.77 -12.23 -0.07
C ARG A 22 7.69 -12.99 0.89
N LEU A 23 8.98 -13.05 0.59
CA LEU A 23 9.96 -13.72 1.45
C LEU A 23 9.98 -13.13 2.86
N GLU A 24 9.98 -11.81 2.99
CA GLU A 24 9.99 -11.13 4.27
C GLU A 24 8.64 -11.25 5.00
N TRP A 25 7.52 -11.22 4.26
CA TRP A 25 6.21 -11.50 4.84
C TRP A 25 6.10 -12.93 5.39
N ASP A 26 6.61 -13.93 4.67
CA ASP A 26 6.66 -15.32 5.12
C ASP A 26 7.57 -15.48 6.35
N ALA A 27 8.59 -14.63 6.49
CA ALA A 27 9.44 -14.54 7.67
C ALA A 27 8.78 -13.78 8.85
N GLY A 28 7.62 -13.13 8.63
CA GLY A 28 6.88 -12.35 9.62
C GLY A 28 7.34 -10.90 9.78
N ASN A 29 8.12 -10.38 8.83
CA ASN A 29 8.66 -9.02 8.83
C ASN A 29 7.77 -8.06 8.05
N ALA A 30 7.82 -6.78 8.46
CA ALA A 30 7.29 -5.69 7.67
C ALA A 30 8.37 -5.18 6.70
N VAL A 31 7.98 -4.67 5.55
CA VAL A 31 8.93 -4.17 4.54
C VAL A 31 8.77 -2.68 4.28
N ILE A 32 9.84 -2.03 3.86
CA ILE A 32 9.82 -0.74 3.19
C ILE A 32 10.61 -0.84 1.89
N VAL A 33 9.97 -0.49 0.78
CA VAL A 33 10.65 -0.44 -0.52
C VAL A 33 11.27 0.93 -0.69
N LEU A 34 12.59 0.98 -0.86
CA LEU A 34 13.28 2.23 -1.16
C LEU A 34 13.09 2.56 -2.64
N ASP A 35 12.70 3.80 -2.92
CA ASP A 35 12.55 4.26 -4.29
C ASP A 35 13.93 4.39 -4.94
N ASP A 36 14.17 3.66 -6.03
CA ASP A 36 15.47 3.66 -6.68
C ASP A 36 15.85 5.02 -7.28
N ARG A 37 14.86 5.90 -7.52
CA ARG A 37 15.08 7.26 -8.01
C ARG A 37 15.55 8.22 -6.92
N LEU A 38 15.48 7.81 -5.64
CA LEU A 38 16.03 8.62 -4.56
C LEU A 38 17.56 8.55 -4.60
N PRO A 39 18.27 9.70 -4.51
CA PRO A 39 19.71 9.70 -4.30
C PRO A 39 20.09 8.91 -3.05
N GLN A 40 21.31 8.39 -3.00
CA GLN A 40 21.78 7.58 -1.87
C GLN A 40 21.65 8.30 -0.52
N ALA A 41 21.89 9.62 -0.49
CA ALA A 41 21.68 10.44 0.70
C ALA A 41 20.20 10.48 1.15
N GLY A 42 19.26 10.47 0.19
CA GLY A 42 17.83 10.39 0.47
C GLY A 42 17.41 9.02 1.01
N LYS A 43 17.93 7.93 0.43
CA LYS A 43 17.74 6.56 0.93
C LYS A 43 18.28 6.41 2.36
N ALA A 44 19.50 6.88 2.62
CA ALA A 44 20.13 6.87 3.93
C ALA A 44 19.32 7.67 4.97
N ARG A 45 18.86 8.88 4.61
CA ARG A 45 18.01 9.70 5.50
C ARG A 45 16.70 8.99 5.83
N LEU A 46 16.10 8.27 4.89
CA LEU A 46 14.86 7.52 5.12
C LEU A 46 15.09 6.34 6.07
N ILE A 47 16.18 5.58 5.87
CA ILE A 47 16.61 4.49 6.76
C ILE A 47 16.80 5.01 8.19
N GLU A 48 17.51 6.12 8.35
CA GLU A 48 17.77 6.74 9.64
C GLU A 48 16.48 7.25 10.31
N THR A 49 15.66 8.01 9.57
CA THR A 49 14.41 8.61 10.07
C THR A 49 13.43 7.55 10.58
N LEU A 50 13.36 6.41 9.90
CA LEU A 50 12.46 5.31 10.25
C LEU A 50 13.10 4.25 11.16
N GLY A 51 14.38 4.41 11.50
CA GLY A 51 15.12 3.45 12.34
C GLY A 51 15.25 2.06 11.71
N VAL A 52 15.35 1.95 10.38
CA VAL A 52 15.42 0.63 9.72
C VAL A 52 16.70 -0.10 10.12
N HIS A 53 16.58 -1.30 10.71
CA HIS A 53 17.71 -2.10 11.17
C HIS A 53 18.31 -2.97 10.06
N THR A 54 17.46 -3.64 9.28
CA THR A 54 17.88 -4.56 8.21
C THR A 54 17.67 -3.93 6.85
N ILE A 55 18.68 -4.03 5.97
CA ILE A 55 18.62 -3.59 4.58
C ILE A 55 18.97 -4.78 3.69
N VAL A 56 18.17 -5.02 2.66
CA VAL A 56 18.39 -6.03 1.63
C VAL A 56 18.70 -5.31 0.32
N THR A 57 19.84 -5.64 -0.27
CA THR A 57 20.30 -5.15 -1.57
C THR A 57 20.53 -6.33 -2.52
N THR A 58 20.85 -6.05 -3.78
CA THR A 58 21.26 -7.08 -4.74
C THR A 58 22.53 -7.82 -4.32
N PHE A 59 23.36 -7.21 -3.46
CA PHE A 59 24.59 -7.80 -2.92
C PHE A 59 24.37 -8.58 -1.62
N GLY A 60 23.13 -8.63 -1.12
CA GLY A 60 22.76 -9.36 0.09
C GLY A 60 22.23 -8.45 1.20
N ARG A 61 22.19 -9.02 2.41
CA ARG A 61 21.57 -8.43 3.59
C ARG A 61 22.60 -7.80 4.52
N THR A 62 22.38 -6.56 4.91
CA THR A 62 23.22 -5.80 5.83
C THR A 62 22.41 -5.24 7.00
N ARG A 63 23.11 -4.89 8.09
CA ARG A 63 22.54 -4.23 9.26
C ARG A 63 23.04 -2.79 9.35
N SER A 64 22.13 -1.84 9.59
CA SER A 64 22.46 -0.41 9.71
C SER A 64 23.05 -0.03 11.08
N GLY A 65 22.96 -0.92 12.08
CA GLY A 65 23.30 -0.62 13.46
C GLY A 65 22.24 0.20 14.22
N LEU A 66 21.13 0.55 13.55
CA LEU A 66 19.98 1.25 14.16
C LEU A 66 19.05 0.27 14.87
N HIS A 67 18.23 0.75 15.79
CA HIS A 67 17.17 -0.05 16.40
C HIS A 67 15.87 0.11 15.62
N SER A 68 15.34 -1.01 15.13
CA SER A 68 14.00 -1.02 14.50
C SER A 68 12.94 -0.51 15.46
N PRO A 69 11.99 0.30 14.98
CA PRO A 69 10.78 0.57 15.75
C PRO A 69 10.06 -0.77 16.02
N PRO A 70 9.35 -0.89 17.15
CA PRO A 70 8.55 -2.07 17.41
C PRO A 70 7.52 -2.22 16.28
N MET A 71 7.50 -3.40 15.64
CA MET A 71 6.51 -3.74 14.62
C MET A 71 5.44 -4.66 15.20
N ASP A 72 4.19 -4.38 14.87
CA ASP A 72 3.06 -5.23 15.25
C ASP A 72 3.01 -6.49 14.38
N GLU A 73 2.29 -7.51 14.86
CA GLU A 73 2.19 -8.81 14.19
C GLU A 73 1.58 -8.75 12.79
N ASP A 74 0.65 -7.82 12.58
CA ASP A 74 -0.10 -7.66 11.33
C ASP A 74 0.58 -6.64 10.39
N ASP A 75 1.64 -5.94 10.82
CA ASP A 75 2.29 -4.91 10.00
C ASP A 75 2.97 -5.54 8.78
N ALA A 76 2.67 -5.00 7.60
CA ALA A 76 3.06 -5.60 6.32
C ALA A 76 4.00 -4.70 5.51
N VAL A 77 3.65 -3.42 5.37
CA VAL A 77 4.47 -2.47 4.59
C VAL A 77 4.42 -1.07 5.19
N VAL A 78 5.56 -0.40 5.19
CA VAL A 78 5.68 1.03 5.49
C VAL A 78 5.87 1.79 4.18
N ILE A 79 4.96 2.72 3.88
CA ILE A 79 5.04 3.60 2.73
C ILE A 79 5.53 4.97 3.17
N ALA A 80 6.67 5.42 2.63
CA ALA A 80 7.20 6.75 2.88
C ALA A 80 6.35 7.80 2.17
N THR A 81 6.04 8.89 2.88
CA THR A 81 5.32 10.05 2.35
C THR A 81 6.15 11.31 2.58
N SER A 82 6.09 12.25 1.64
CA SER A 82 6.99 13.42 1.60
C SER A 82 6.87 14.35 2.80
N GLY A 83 5.78 14.31 3.57
CA GLY A 83 5.58 15.08 4.79
C GLY A 83 5.61 16.60 4.57
N THR A 84 4.65 17.33 5.11
CA THR A 84 4.62 18.80 5.01
C THR A 84 5.81 19.50 5.68
N SER A 85 6.51 18.81 6.60
CA SER A 85 7.69 19.31 7.32
C SER A 85 9.02 19.02 6.60
N GLY A 86 9.00 18.38 5.43
CA GLY A 86 10.20 17.96 4.70
C GLY A 86 10.92 16.72 5.26
N GLU A 87 10.50 16.25 6.44
CA GLU A 87 10.92 14.95 6.97
C GLU A 87 9.96 13.84 6.52
N PRO A 88 10.48 12.75 5.93
CA PRO A 88 9.64 11.66 5.45
C PRO A 88 8.93 10.96 6.60
N LYS A 89 7.63 10.73 6.43
CA LYS A 89 6.79 9.99 7.40
C LYS A 89 6.47 8.61 6.86
N GLY A 90 6.68 7.59 7.68
CA GLY A 90 6.26 6.21 7.38
C GLY A 90 4.80 6.00 7.72
N VAL A 91 3.99 5.61 6.73
CA VAL A 91 2.62 5.15 6.92
C VAL A 91 2.63 3.63 6.97
N VAL A 92 2.25 3.07 8.11
CA VAL A 92 2.18 1.61 8.31
C VAL A 92 0.86 1.08 7.73
N HIS A 93 0.96 0.09 6.85
CA HIS A 93 -0.14 -0.73 6.38
C HIS A 93 0.03 -2.15 6.91
N THR A 94 -1.07 -2.73 7.36
CA THR A 94 -1.13 -4.08 7.89
C THR A 94 -1.61 -5.05 6.81
N HIS A 95 -1.38 -6.35 6.96
CA HIS A 95 -1.91 -7.35 6.02
C HIS A 95 -3.43 -7.24 5.91
N ASN A 96 -4.12 -7.01 7.03
CA ASN A 96 -5.57 -6.81 7.02
C ASN A 96 -5.99 -5.52 6.27
N THR A 97 -5.29 -4.39 6.44
CA THR A 97 -5.65 -3.16 5.72
C THR A 97 -5.36 -3.27 4.22
N LEU A 98 -4.25 -3.91 3.84
CA LEU A 98 -3.93 -4.21 2.43
C LEU A 98 -4.96 -5.14 1.81
N ARG A 99 -5.36 -6.20 2.51
CA ARG A 99 -6.39 -7.14 2.05
C ARG A 99 -7.74 -6.45 1.87
N ALA A 100 -8.17 -5.67 2.87
CA ALA A 100 -9.44 -4.95 2.81
C ALA A 100 -9.47 -3.95 1.64
N ALA A 101 -8.40 -3.16 1.46
CA ALA A 101 -8.29 -2.23 0.33
C ALA A 101 -8.28 -2.97 -1.01
N SER A 102 -7.50 -4.05 -1.12
CA SER A 102 -7.40 -4.85 -2.34
C SER A 102 -8.74 -5.43 -2.76
N LEU A 103 -9.45 -6.10 -1.85
CA LEU A 103 -10.74 -6.71 -2.14
C LEU A 103 -11.80 -5.65 -2.48
N ALA A 104 -11.82 -4.51 -1.78
CA ALA A 104 -12.75 -3.42 -2.07
C ALA A 104 -12.51 -2.81 -3.47
N THR A 105 -11.25 -2.52 -3.81
CA THR A 105 -10.90 -1.98 -5.13
C THR A 105 -11.16 -3.00 -6.23
N SER A 106 -10.77 -4.26 -6.03
CA SER A 106 -11.01 -5.34 -7.00
C SER A 106 -12.50 -5.56 -7.24
N ALA A 107 -13.34 -5.54 -6.20
CA ALA A 107 -14.80 -5.61 -6.35
C ALA A 107 -15.36 -4.42 -7.15
N ALA A 108 -14.91 -3.20 -6.86
CA ALA A 108 -15.33 -1.99 -7.59
C ALA A 108 -14.94 -2.02 -9.08
N LEU A 109 -13.80 -2.64 -9.40
CA LEU A 109 -13.32 -2.80 -10.78
C LEU A 109 -13.89 -4.05 -11.46
N ARG A 110 -14.51 -4.96 -10.70
CA ARG A 110 -14.88 -6.32 -11.14
C ARG A 110 -13.67 -7.11 -11.62
N ALA A 111 -12.57 -7.03 -10.86
CA ALA A 111 -11.33 -7.77 -11.10
C ALA A 111 -11.30 -9.02 -10.20
N GLY A 112 -11.56 -10.20 -10.76
CA GLY A 112 -11.41 -11.50 -10.09
C GLY A 112 -10.07 -12.17 -10.42
N ALA A 113 -10.03 -13.50 -10.37
CA ALA A 113 -8.84 -14.30 -10.70
C ALA A 113 -8.53 -14.31 -12.21
N GLU A 114 -9.53 -14.05 -13.04
CA GLU A 114 -9.42 -13.89 -14.50
C GLU A 114 -8.74 -12.58 -14.93
N ALA A 115 -8.61 -11.63 -14.01
CA ALA A 115 -7.92 -10.37 -14.29
C ALA A 115 -6.43 -10.61 -14.53
N HIS A 116 -5.84 -9.72 -15.31
CA HIS A 116 -4.40 -9.62 -15.49
C HIS A 116 -3.96 -8.20 -15.19
N TRP A 117 -3.28 -8.03 -14.07
CA TRP A 117 -2.79 -6.75 -13.59
C TRP A 117 -1.41 -6.42 -14.17
N LEU A 118 -1.24 -5.16 -14.56
CA LEU A 118 0.06 -4.56 -14.87
C LEU A 118 0.52 -3.64 -13.73
N ALA A 119 1.65 -3.99 -13.12
CA ALA A 119 2.37 -3.13 -12.18
C ALA A 119 3.49 -2.39 -12.92
N CYS A 120 3.27 -1.11 -13.23
CA CYS A 120 4.24 -0.25 -13.91
C CYS A 120 4.50 1.08 -13.16
N LEU A 121 4.00 1.19 -11.92
CA LEU A 121 4.27 2.31 -11.03
C LEU A 121 5.28 1.87 -9.96
N PRO A 122 6.06 2.81 -9.38
CA PRO A 122 7.02 2.48 -8.34
C PRO A 122 6.37 1.77 -7.16
N LEU A 123 6.97 0.65 -6.74
CA LEU A 123 6.48 -0.18 -5.64
C LEU A 123 6.74 0.46 -4.26
N SER A 124 7.55 1.52 -4.20
CA SER A 124 7.74 2.41 -3.05
C SER A 124 6.50 3.24 -2.70
N HIS A 125 5.50 3.30 -3.58
CA HIS A 125 4.25 4.04 -3.38
C HIS A 125 3.05 3.10 -3.29
N VAL A 126 2.06 3.49 -2.48
CA VAL A 126 0.81 2.72 -2.29
C VAL A 126 0.08 2.40 -3.60
N GLY A 127 0.19 3.27 -4.61
CA GLY A 127 -0.40 3.06 -5.93
C GLY A 127 0.18 1.86 -6.68
N GLY A 128 1.53 1.73 -6.69
CA GLY A 128 2.24 0.61 -7.31
C GLY A 128 2.16 -0.65 -6.45
N PHE A 129 2.46 -0.51 -5.15
CA PHE A 129 2.37 -1.63 -4.19
C PHE A 129 0.98 -2.26 -4.15
N GLY A 130 -0.07 -1.43 -4.25
CA GLY A 130 -1.46 -1.88 -4.29
C GLY A 130 -1.78 -2.78 -5.48
N VAL A 131 -1.05 -2.68 -6.61
CA VAL A 131 -1.24 -3.60 -7.74
C VAL A 131 -0.81 -5.02 -7.37
N LEU A 132 0.34 -5.13 -6.70
CA LEU A 132 0.85 -6.42 -6.22
C LEU A 132 -0.18 -7.09 -5.30
N THR A 133 -0.63 -6.35 -4.28
CA THR A 133 -1.54 -6.89 -3.27
C THR A 133 -2.91 -7.24 -3.84
N ARG A 134 -3.43 -6.46 -4.79
CA ARG A 134 -4.65 -6.83 -5.53
C ARG A 134 -4.48 -8.15 -6.26
N ALA A 135 -3.43 -8.29 -7.06
CA ALA A 135 -3.20 -9.52 -7.80
C ALA A 135 -3.04 -10.73 -6.86
N TRP A 136 -2.28 -10.58 -5.78
CA TRP A 136 -2.07 -11.65 -4.80
C TRP A 136 -3.35 -12.04 -4.05
N HIS A 137 -4.19 -11.08 -3.65
CA HIS A 137 -5.40 -11.37 -2.90
C HIS A 137 -6.56 -11.87 -3.76
N THR A 138 -6.58 -11.57 -5.07
CA THR A 138 -7.58 -12.11 -5.99
C THR A 138 -7.12 -13.35 -6.76
N GLY A 139 -5.84 -13.73 -6.65
CA GLY A 139 -5.26 -14.81 -7.44
C GLY A 139 -5.11 -14.46 -8.93
N ALA A 140 -5.13 -13.17 -9.27
CA ALA A 140 -5.03 -12.70 -10.65
C ALA A 140 -3.59 -12.81 -11.19
N ARG A 141 -3.47 -12.93 -12.52
CA ARG A 141 -2.17 -12.85 -13.20
C ARG A 141 -1.56 -11.46 -13.00
N LEU A 142 -0.23 -11.39 -12.89
CA LEU A 142 0.51 -10.16 -12.65
C LEU A 142 1.71 -10.07 -13.60
N THR A 143 1.80 -8.99 -14.36
CA THR A 143 3.02 -8.55 -15.07
C THR A 143 3.60 -7.35 -14.34
N ILE A 144 4.91 -7.34 -14.13
CA ILE A 144 5.62 -6.27 -13.41
C ILE A 144 6.68 -5.67 -14.34
N HIS A 145 6.65 -4.35 -14.50
CA HIS A 145 7.68 -3.58 -15.18
C HIS A 145 8.51 -2.82 -14.12
N ASP A 146 9.80 -2.60 -14.39
CA ASP A 146 10.69 -1.83 -13.49
C ASP A 146 10.35 -0.33 -13.44
N GLY A 147 9.44 0.13 -14.31
CA GLY A 147 8.93 1.48 -14.31
C GLY A 147 7.86 1.70 -15.37
N PHE A 148 7.41 2.94 -15.47
CA PHE A 148 6.45 3.32 -16.50
C PHE A 148 7.19 3.63 -17.80
N ASP A 149 6.92 2.81 -18.81
CA ASP A 149 7.28 3.08 -20.20
C ASP A 149 6.01 2.95 -21.07
N SER A 150 5.71 3.98 -21.87
CA SER A 150 4.45 4.02 -22.62
C SER A 150 4.39 2.96 -23.73
N ALA A 151 5.53 2.63 -24.35
CA ALA A 151 5.56 1.62 -25.41
C ALA A 151 5.33 0.23 -24.82
N ALA A 152 6.03 -0.11 -23.73
CA ALA A 152 5.86 -1.37 -23.01
C ALA A 152 4.46 -1.52 -22.41
N VAL A 153 3.87 -0.44 -21.89
CA VAL A 153 2.48 -0.47 -21.39
C VAL A 153 1.49 -0.72 -22.54
N ASN A 154 1.69 -0.09 -23.70
CA ASN A 154 0.85 -0.29 -24.88
C ASN A 154 1.01 -1.68 -25.53
N SER A 155 2.17 -2.33 -25.36
CA SER A 155 2.40 -3.69 -25.86
C SER A 155 1.97 -4.79 -24.89
N SER A 156 1.59 -4.44 -23.66
CA SER A 156 1.14 -5.41 -22.66
C SER A 156 -0.19 -6.07 -23.03
N ASP A 157 -0.33 -7.35 -22.66
CA ASP A 157 -1.56 -8.14 -22.71
C ASP A 157 -2.43 -8.00 -21.45
N ALA A 158 -2.03 -7.15 -20.50
CA ALA A 158 -2.75 -6.97 -19.25
C ALA A 158 -4.12 -6.30 -19.46
N THR A 159 -5.10 -6.75 -18.69
CA THR A 159 -6.48 -6.24 -18.74
C THR A 159 -6.73 -5.09 -17.77
N HIS A 160 -5.92 -4.98 -16.71
CA HIS A 160 -6.08 -4.01 -15.63
C HIS A 160 -4.77 -3.29 -15.33
N VAL A 161 -4.83 -1.98 -15.09
CA VAL A 161 -3.65 -1.17 -14.73
C VAL A 161 -4.02 -0.08 -13.75
N SER A 162 -3.04 0.34 -12.94
CA SER A 162 -3.15 1.55 -12.11
C SER A 162 -2.20 2.62 -12.63
N LEU A 163 -2.72 3.82 -12.87
CA LEU A 163 -1.98 4.92 -13.47
C LEU A 163 -2.23 6.23 -12.71
N VAL A 164 -1.28 7.15 -12.83
CA VAL A 164 -1.49 8.58 -12.52
C VAL A 164 -1.99 9.31 -13.78
N PRO A 165 -2.65 10.49 -13.67
CA PRO A 165 -3.20 11.18 -14.83
C PRO A 165 -2.19 11.45 -15.95
N THR A 166 -0.96 11.80 -15.60
CA THR A 166 0.13 12.05 -16.55
C THR A 166 0.58 10.80 -17.30
N ALA A 167 0.48 9.62 -16.67
CA ALA A 167 0.79 8.34 -17.31
C ALA A 167 -0.35 7.89 -18.22
N LEU A 168 -1.61 8.08 -17.80
CA LEU A 168 -2.79 7.80 -18.61
C LEU A 168 -2.77 8.60 -19.94
N ALA A 169 -2.34 9.86 -19.90
CA ALA A 169 -2.27 10.71 -21.09
C ALA A 169 -1.27 10.22 -22.16
N ARG A 170 -0.42 9.23 -21.84
CA ARG A 170 0.67 8.75 -22.69
C ARG A 170 0.44 7.36 -23.27
N ILE A 171 -0.72 6.75 -23.03
CA ILE A 171 -1.02 5.37 -23.43
C ILE A 171 -2.36 5.27 -24.15
N ASP A 172 -2.54 4.21 -24.92
CA ASP A 172 -3.83 3.84 -25.49
C ASP A 172 -4.69 3.17 -24.40
N SER A 173 -5.51 3.98 -23.74
CA SER A 173 -6.42 3.52 -22.69
C SER A 173 -7.43 2.46 -23.16
N THR A 174 -7.68 2.31 -24.46
CA THR A 174 -8.66 1.36 -24.99
C THR A 174 -8.23 -0.09 -24.83
N ARG A 175 -6.92 -0.33 -24.64
CA ARG A 175 -6.31 -1.65 -24.43
C ARG A 175 -6.66 -2.28 -23.09
N PHE A 176 -7.00 -1.46 -22.09
CA PHE A 176 -7.31 -1.94 -20.75
C PHE A 176 -8.83 -2.08 -20.56
N THR A 177 -9.24 -3.20 -19.97
CA THR A 177 -10.62 -3.40 -19.55
C THR A 177 -10.98 -2.44 -18.41
N ARG A 178 -10.04 -2.19 -17.49
CA ARG A 178 -10.20 -1.25 -16.37
C ARG A 178 -8.90 -0.50 -16.09
N ILE A 179 -9.03 0.78 -15.81
CA ILE A 179 -7.94 1.63 -15.36
C ILE A 179 -8.32 2.23 -14.01
N LEU A 180 -7.50 1.98 -12.99
CA LEU A 180 -7.59 2.67 -11.72
C LEU A 180 -6.73 3.93 -11.78
N LEU A 181 -7.34 5.11 -11.62
CA LEU A 181 -6.59 6.36 -11.56
C LEU A 181 -6.31 6.71 -10.11
N GLY A 182 -5.03 6.72 -9.75
CA GLY A 182 -4.58 7.30 -8.50
C GLY A 182 -4.57 8.82 -8.62
N ALA A 183 -5.22 9.54 -7.69
CA ALA A 183 -4.87 10.94 -7.50
C ALA A 183 -3.43 11.06 -6.99
N ARG A 184 -2.86 12.25 -7.20
CA ARG A 184 -1.75 12.75 -6.40
C ARG A 184 -2.06 12.64 -4.90
N ALA A 185 -1.04 12.89 -4.07
CA ALA A 185 -1.02 12.79 -2.60
C ALA A 185 -2.18 13.46 -1.83
N ASP A 186 -3.16 14.04 -2.50
CA ASP A 186 -4.30 14.78 -1.97
C ASP A 186 -5.61 13.94 -1.94
N GLY A 187 -5.56 12.63 -2.19
CA GLY A 187 -6.55 11.68 -1.66
C GLY A 187 -7.85 11.45 -2.46
N HIS A 188 -7.86 11.61 -3.78
CA HIS A 188 -9.04 11.30 -4.61
C HIS A 188 -8.84 10.11 -5.57
N VAL A 189 -9.38 8.93 -5.24
CA VAL A 189 -9.46 7.83 -6.23
C VAL A 189 -10.55 8.16 -7.25
N ALA A 190 -10.19 8.38 -8.51
CA ALA A 190 -11.13 8.58 -9.60
C ALA A 190 -11.24 7.27 -10.41
N LEU A 191 -12.46 6.79 -10.61
CA LEU A 191 -12.73 5.67 -11.51
C LEU A 191 -13.01 6.24 -12.90
N SER A 192 -12.16 5.91 -13.88
CA SER A 192 -12.50 6.05 -15.30
C SER A 192 -13.19 4.75 -15.74
N GLN A 193 -14.51 4.79 -15.92
CA GLN A 193 -15.31 3.66 -16.43
C GLN A 193 -15.75 3.96 -17.87
N ARG A 194 -15.80 2.93 -18.73
CA ARG A 194 -16.56 2.99 -19.99
C ARG A 194 -18.06 3.11 -19.65
N GLU A 195 -18.67 4.27 -19.92
CA GLU A 195 -20.11 4.53 -19.73
C GLU A 195 -20.94 4.27 -21.02
N SER A 196 -20.68 3.19 -21.72
CA SER A 196 -21.54 2.78 -22.85
C SER A 196 -22.69 1.91 -22.34
N GLY A 197 -23.74 2.52 -21.75
CA GLY A 197 -25.08 1.90 -21.73
C GLY A 197 -25.79 1.52 -20.41
N LEU A 198 -25.51 2.14 -19.24
CA LEU A 198 -26.24 1.82 -17.99
C LEU A 198 -27.08 3.00 -17.43
N PRO A 199 -28.33 2.79 -16.96
CA PRO A 199 -29.21 3.85 -16.49
C PRO A 199 -28.75 4.49 -15.17
N ARG A 200 -28.97 5.81 -15.06
CA ARG A 200 -28.48 6.81 -14.09
C ARG A 200 -28.59 6.49 -12.57
N ARG A 201 -29.20 5.38 -12.17
CA ARG A 201 -29.53 5.07 -10.76
C ARG A 201 -28.44 4.34 -9.96
N HIS A 202 -27.29 4.00 -10.57
CA HIS A 202 -26.21 3.26 -9.90
C HIS A 202 -24.90 4.05 -9.66
N ARG A 203 -24.90 5.37 -9.84
CA ARG A 203 -23.74 6.22 -9.47
C ARG A 203 -23.81 6.57 -7.97
N ARG A 204 -23.14 5.77 -7.12
CA ARG A 204 -22.42 6.18 -5.89
C ARG A 204 -22.12 4.97 -5.01
N LEU A 205 -20.89 4.51 -5.01
CA LEU A 205 -20.28 3.85 -3.86
C LEU A 205 -18.86 4.41 -3.71
N VAL A 206 -18.73 5.42 -2.85
CA VAL A 206 -17.44 5.94 -2.38
C VAL A 206 -17.19 5.24 -1.04
N ALA A 207 -16.23 4.33 -1.00
CA ALA A 207 -15.76 3.75 0.25
C ALA A 207 -14.78 4.74 0.90
N HIS A 208 -15.21 5.43 1.95
CA HIS A 208 -14.28 6.15 2.82
C HIS A 208 -13.56 5.15 3.73
N GLN A 209 -12.25 4.96 3.52
CA GLN A 209 -11.39 4.25 4.47
C GLN A 209 -10.71 5.25 5.41
N ARG A 210 -10.98 5.13 6.71
CA ARG A 210 -10.13 5.74 7.75
C ARG A 210 -8.96 4.78 8.00
N CYS A 211 -7.81 5.05 7.40
CA CYS A 211 -6.56 4.38 7.81
C CYS A 211 -6.28 4.75 9.28
N ARG A 212 -5.96 3.76 10.13
CA ARG A 212 -5.27 4.04 11.39
C ARG A 212 -3.86 4.50 11.03
N THR A 213 -3.61 5.80 11.09
CA THR A 213 -2.25 6.34 11.02
C THR A 213 -1.57 6.11 12.36
N HIS A 214 -0.85 5.00 12.54
CA HIS A 214 0.19 4.98 13.57
C HIS A 214 1.40 5.70 12.98
N ARG A 215 1.77 6.83 13.59
CA ARG A 215 2.99 7.55 13.23
C ARG A 215 4.15 6.83 13.89
N ILE A 216 5.12 6.40 13.09
CA ILE A 216 6.46 6.14 13.62
C ILE A 216 7.06 7.52 13.89
N GLY A 217 6.93 7.99 15.13
CA GLY A 217 7.48 9.27 15.59
C GLY A 217 8.86 9.07 16.19
N THR A 218 9.77 10.01 15.92
CA THR A 218 11.13 10.06 16.43
C THR A 218 11.15 10.15 17.96
N ALA A 219 11.37 9.03 18.64
CA ALA A 219 11.70 9.02 20.08
C ALA A 219 13.20 8.79 20.25
N ALA A 220 14.00 9.75 19.78
CA ALA A 220 15.42 9.83 20.09
C ALA A 220 15.73 11.19 20.71
N ARG A 221 15.49 11.31 22.03
CA ARG A 221 16.24 12.11 23.02
C ARG A 221 15.39 12.30 24.29
N ARG A 222 15.55 11.38 25.24
CA ARG A 222 15.70 11.59 26.70
C ARG A 222 15.35 10.27 27.40
N ARG A 223 16.29 9.78 28.21
CA ARG A 223 16.12 8.63 29.10
C ARG A 223 15.06 8.95 30.14
N THR A 224 13.93 8.22 30.11
CA THR A 224 13.10 7.93 31.30
C THR A 224 12.35 6.62 31.09
N PRO A 225 12.10 5.81 32.13
CA PRO A 225 11.58 4.45 31.99
C PRO A 225 10.10 4.47 31.60
N TRP A 226 9.73 3.58 30.68
CA TRP A 226 8.37 3.26 30.27
C TRP A 226 7.60 2.70 31.49
N ARG A 227 6.62 3.44 32.02
CA ARG A 227 5.66 2.94 33.01
C ARG A 227 4.39 2.51 32.29
N ASP A 228 4.02 1.25 32.52
CA ASP A 228 2.76 0.63 32.15
C ASP A 228 1.55 1.44 32.60
N ASP A 229 0.55 1.60 31.73
CA ASP A 229 -0.80 1.97 32.16
C ASP A 229 -1.86 1.15 31.39
N HIS A 230 -2.16 -0.03 31.95
CA HIS A 230 -2.99 -1.10 31.38
C HIS A 230 -4.51 -0.95 31.65
N HIS A 231 -5.04 0.22 32.02
CA HIS A 231 -6.42 0.33 32.53
C HIS A 231 -7.44 1.16 31.72
N GLY A 232 -7.08 1.69 30.54
CA GLY A 232 -8.01 2.47 29.71
C GLY A 232 -8.91 1.69 28.73
N TRP A 233 -8.58 0.43 28.41
CA TRP A 233 -9.13 -0.25 27.22
C TRP A 233 -10.49 -0.95 27.40
N ARG A 234 -10.88 -1.36 28.62
CA ARG A 234 -12.08 -2.18 28.84
C ARG A 234 -13.42 -1.41 28.76
N LYS A 235 -13.45 -0.09 28.92
CA LYS A 235 -14.71 0.69 28.94
C LYS A 235 -15.26 1.08 27.56
N ARG A 236 -14.45 1.07 26.49
CA ARG A 236 -14.90 1.49 25.13
C ARG A 236 -15.49 0.37 24.28
N LEU A 237 -15.15 -0.89 24.53
CA LEU A 237 -15.69 -2.05 23.79
C LEU A 237 -17.17 -2.34 24.12
N ALA A 238 -17.70 -1.84 25.25
CA ALA A 238 -19.10 -2.03 25.62
C ALA A 238 -20.10 -1.15 24.84
N ARG A 239 -19.65 -0.05 24.21
CA ARG A 239 -20.54 0.87 23.48
C ARG A 239 -20.79 0.46 22.01
N CYS A 240 -19.93 -0.34 21.39
CA CYS A 240 -20.14 -0.80 20.00
C CYS A 240 -21.10 -2.00 19.86
N ARG A 241 -21.48 -2.69 20.95
CA ARG A 241 -22.38 -3.87 20.88
C ARG A 241 -23.88 -3.55 20.90
N ARG A 242 -24.32 -2.28 20.94
CA ARG A 242 -25.76 -1.91 21.07
C ARG A 242 -26.42 -1.26 19.85
N ALA A 243 -25.75 -1.14 18.71
CA ALA A 243 -26.39 -0.64 17.50
C ALA A 243 -26.95 -1.80 16.65
N ARG A 244 -28.17 -2.27 16.97
CA ARG A 244 -28.97 -3.08 16.03
C ARG A 244 -29.61 -2.16 14.98
N PRO A 245 -29.77 -2.60 13.71
CA PRO A 245 -30.43 -1.80 12.68
C PRO A 245 -31.93 -1.70 12.94
N ARG A 246 -32.49 -0.47 12.88
CA ARG A 246 -33.93 -0.21 12.90
C ARG A 246 -34.52 -0.53 11.52
N SER A 247 -35.56 -1.37 11.48
CA SER A 247 -36.41 -1.62 10.33
C SER A 247 -37.36 -0.43 10.07
N THR A 248 -37.47 0.01 8.82
CA THR A 248 -38.40 1.06 8.37
C THR A 248 -39.75 0.42 7.98
N PRO A 249 -40.92 1.00 8.33
CA PRO A 249 -42.21 0.42 7.97
C PRO A 249 -42.66 0.86 6.57
N THR A 250 -43.20 -0.10 5.83
CA THR A 250 -43.96 0.08 4.58
C THR A 250 -45.28 0.79 4.87
N ARG A 251 -45.52 1.93 4.20
CA ARG A 251 -46.87 2.52 4.10
C ARG A 251 -47.56 1.97 2.86
N ARG A 252 -48.77 1.45 3.07
CA ARG A 252 -49.82 1.29 2.05
C ARG A 252 -50.35 2.64 1.62
#